data_AF-A0A212C347-F1
#
_entry.id   AF-A0A212C347-F1
#
_cell.length_a   1.000
_cell.length_b   1.000
_cell.length_c   1.000
_cell.angle_alpha   90.00
_cell.angle_beta   90.00
_cell.angle_gamma   90.00
#
_symmetry.space_group_name_H-M   'P 1'
#
loop_
_entity.id
_entity.type
_entity.pdbx_description
1 polymer ?
#
loop_
_entity_poly.entity_id
_entity_poly.type
_entity_poly.pdbx_seq_one_letter_code
_entity_poly.pdbx_strand_id
1 'polypeptide(L)'
;MNNGPVLGHEEEVGRRTTFRLFYPESVFSDPDHNDPNTTVILTAFKPLDLKWLWELLTGGKINPNGFWKEPALNLIYKPYQIRILDPYITRMAAYELLHFPKVFPKN
;
A
#
# COMPACT_ATOMS: atom_id res chain seq x y z
N MET A 1 7.73 -4.96 -0.79
CA MET A 1 6.62 -4.02 -1.06
C MET A 1 5.65 -4.67 -2.04
N ASN A 2 4.44 -4.12 -2.18
CA ASN A 2 3.42 -4.65 -3.09
C ASN A 2 3.11 -6.13 -2.78
N ASN A 3 2.84 -6.92 -3.82
CA ASN A 3 2.56 -8.34 -3.80
C ASN A 3 3.82 -9.22 -3.99
N GLY A 4 5.00 -8.74 -3.58
CA GLY A 4 6.23 -9.55 -3.60
C GLY A 4 6.18 -10.65 -2.52
N PRO A 5 6.09 -11.95 -2.89
CA PRO A 5 5.94 -13.04 -1.94
C PRO A 5 7.26 -13.35 -1.22
N VAL A 6 7.15 -13.84 0.01
CA VAL A 6 8.26 -14.41 0.78
C VAL A 6 8.09 -15.91 0.92
N LEU A 7 6.86 -16.36 1.19
CA LEU A 7 6.50 -17.75 1.27
C LEU A 7 6.86 -18.47 -0.04
N GLY A 8 7.67 -19.53 0.06
CA GLY A 8 8.17 -20.31 -1.08
C GLY A 8 9.40 -19.72 -1.78
N HIS A 9 9.93 -18.60 -1.30
CA HIS A 9 11.12 -17.90 -1.85
C HIS A 9 12.09 -17.47 -0.75
N GLU A 10 12.03 -18.12 0.41
CA GLU A 10 12.75 -17.72 1.61
C GLU A 10 14.27 -17.72 1.45
N GLU A 11 14.79 -18.57 0.56
CA GLU A 11 16.22 -18.68 0.29
C GLU A 11 16.74 -17.52 -0.55
N GLU A 12 15.92 -16.99 -1.47
CA GLU A 12 16.29 -15.93 -2.40
C GLU A 12 16.05 -14.54 -1.82
N VAL A 13 14.94 -14.35 -1.09
CA VAL A 13 14.51 -13.00 -0.63
C VAL A 13 14.58 -12.82 0.89
N GLY A 14 14.96 -13.87 1.62
CA GLY A 14 14.97 -13.90 3.07
C GLY A 14 13.59 -14.13 3.68
N ARG A 15 13.55 -14.38 5.00
CA ARG A 15 12.34 -14.82 5.72
C ARG A 15 11.58 -13.71 6.44
N ARG A 16 12.25 -12.61 6.78
CA ARG A 16 11.70 -11.62 7.71
C ARG A 16 11.22 -10.38 6.96
N THR A 17 9.95 -10.03 7.16
CA THR A 17 9.41 -8.72 6.78
C THR A 17 9.08 -7.95 8.04
N THR A 18 9.71 -6.80 8.27
CA THR A 18 9.36 -5.92 9.40
C THR A 18 8.48 -4.76 8.94
N PHE A 19 8.75 -4.22 7.76
CA PHE A 19 7.92 -3.20 7.11
C PHE A 19 7.51 -3.65 5.72
N ARG A 20 6.23 -3.49 5.38
CA ARG A 20 5.72 -3.71 4.01
C ARG A 20 4.94 -2.49 3.53
N LEU A 21 5.48 -1.82 2.51
CA LEU A 21 4.79 -0.74 1.83
C LEU A 21 3.76 -1.31 0.84
N PHE A 22 2.57 -0.70 0.82
CA PHE A 22 1.49 -1.06 -0.09
C PHE A 22 0.60 0.15 -0.43
N TYR A 23 -0.23 -0.04 -1.44
CA TYR A 23 -1.34 0.81 -1.85
C TYR A 23 -2.51 -0.09 -2.31
N PRO A 24 -3.75 0.41 -2.44
CA PRO A 24 -4.96 -0.41 -2.58
C PRO A 24 -4.90 -1.49 -3.68
N GLU A 25 -4.29 -1.17 -4.81
CA GLU A 25 -4.18 -2.04 -5.99
C GLU A 25 -3.02 -3.06 -5.91
N SER A 26 -2.20 -3.02 -4.85
CA SER A 26 -0.95 -3.82 -4.71
C SER A 26 -0.88 -4.74 -3.49
N VAL A 27 -1.89 -4.67 -2.61
CA VAL A 27 -1.88 -5.42 -1.35
C VAL A 27 -2.20 -6.90 -1.58
N PHE A 28 -1.62 -7.77 -0.75
CA PHE A 28 -2.00 -9.18 -0.73
C PHE A 28 -3.43 -9.36 -0.22
N SER A 29 -4.16 -10.26 -0.87
CA SER A 29 -5.49 -10.70 -0.44
C SER A 29 -5.47 -12.07 0.24
N ASP A 30 -4.41 -12.85 0.05
CA ASP A 30 -4.24 -14.19 0.64
C ASP A 30 -3.75 -14.08 2.10
N PRO A 31 -4.51 -14.61 3.08
CA PRO A 31 -4.13 -14.60 4.49
C PRO A 31 -2.80 -15.32 4.81
N ASP A 32 -2.36 -16.27 3.98
CA ASP A 32 -1.10 -17.02 4.20
C ASP A 32 0.13 -16.11 4.13
N HIS A 33 -0.01 -14.93 3.52
CA HIS A 33 1.02 -13.90 3.49
C HIS A 33 0.98 -12.92 4.68
N ASN A 34 0.06 -13.10 5.64
CA ASN A 34 0.04 -12.29 6.85
C ASN A 34 1.13 -12.72 7.83
N ASP A 35 1.95 -11.76 8.27
CA ASP A 35 2.80 -11.90 9.44
C ASP A 35 2.32 -10.89 10.52
N PRO A 36 1.94 -11.35 11.73
CA PRO A 36 1.45 -10.48 12.80
C PRO A 36 2.50 -9.48 13.30
N ASN A 37 3.79 -9.74 13.08
CA ASN A 37 4.89 -8.86 13.48
C ASN A 37 5.25 -7.82 12.41
N THR A 38 4.64 -7.89 11.22
CA THR A 38 4.86 -6.90 10.17
C THR A 38 4.07 -5.63 10.46
N THR A 39 4.73 -4.47 10.36
CA THR A 39 4.08 -3.16 10.22
C THR A 39 3.85 -2.88 8.74
N VAL A 40 2.60 -2.63 8.35
CA VAL A 40 2.25 -2.31 6.97
C VAL A 40 2.05 -0.82 6.80
N ILE A 41 2.65 -0.26 5.76
CA ILE A 41 2.70 1.18 5.53
C ILE A 41 1.90 1.49 4.25
N LEU A 42 0.74 2.11 4.41
CA LEU A 42 -0.05 2.63 3.30
C LEU A 42 0.67 3.83 2.71
N THR A 43 1.05 3.73 1.44
CA THR A 43 1.55 4.84 0.62
C THR A 43 0.38 5.37 -0.21
N ALA A 44 -0.21 6.48 0.21
CA ALA A 44 -1.35 7.08 -0.48
C ALA A 44 -0.89 7.96 -1.65
N PHE A 45 -1.43 7.69 -2.84
CA PHE A 45 -1.17 8.45 -4.07
C PHE A 45 -2.34 9.35 -4.47
N LYS A 46 -3.55 9.01 -4.02
CA LYS A 46 -4.79 9.76 -4.28
C LYS A 46 -5.69 9.77 -3.05
N PRO A 47 -6.56 10.78 -2.86
CA PRO A 47 -7.51 10.82 -1.73
C PRO A 47 -8.38 9.56 -1.61
N LEU A 48 -8.67 8.93 -2.75
CA LEU A 48 -9.43 7.69 -2.81
C LEU A 48 -8.76 6.53 -2.06
N ASP A 49 -7.42 6.51 -1.94
CA ASP A 49 -6.70 5.47 -1.21
C ASP A 49 -6.98 5.54 0.30
N LEU A 50 -7.09 6.75 0.85
CA LEU A 50 -7.43 6.97 2.26
C LEU A 50 -8.91 6.64 2.52
N LYS A 51 -9.80 7.01 1.59
CA LYS A 51 -11.20 6.62 1.67
C LYS A 51 -11.35 5.10 1.66
N TRP A 52 -10.64 4.40 0.78
CA TRP A 52 -10.65 2.94 0.75
C TRP A 52 -10.25 2.30 2.07
N LEU A 53 -9.18 2.81 2.71
CA LEU A 53 -8.76 2.31 4.02
C LEU A 53 -9.83 2.58 5.08
N TRP A 54 -10.45 3.76 5.07
CA TRP A 54 -11.54 4.10 5.99
C TRP A 54 -12.72 3.15 5.86
N GLU A 55 -13.22 2.90 4.64
CA GLU A 55 -14.34 1.98 4.39
C GLU A 55 -14.00 0.57 4.89
N LEU A 56 -12.79 0.07 4.62
CA LEU A 56 -12.34 -1.24 5.11
C LEU A 56 -12.34 -1.35 6.64
N LEU A 57 -11.83 -0.33 7.33
CA LEU A 57 -11.72 -0.34 8.79
C LEU A 57 -13.05 -0.15 9.50
N THR A 58 -14.01 0.51 8.85
CA THR A 58 -15.33 0.81 9.41
C THR A 58 -16.42 -0.16 8.94
N GLY A 59 -16.09 -1.13 8.08
CA GLY A 59 -17.06 -2.05 7.49
C GLY A 59 -18.00 -1.38 6.49
N GLY A 60 -17.57 -0.26 5.90
CA GLY A 60 -18.30 0.48 4.88
C GLY A 60 -18.18 -0.14 3.48
N LYS A 61 -18.80 0.51 2.49
CA LYS A 61 -18.88 -0.01 1.12
C LYS A 61 -17.75 0.56 0.27
N ILE A 62 -16.88 -0.33 -0.21
CA ILE A 62 -15.81 0.03 -1.13
C ILE A 62 -16.38 0.29 -2.52
N ASN A 63 -16.02 1.44 -3.10
CA ASN A 63 -16.30 1.75 -4.50
C ASN A 63 -15.00 1.58 -5.32
N PRO A 64 -14.93 0.61 -6.26
CA PRO A 64 -13.72 0.36 -7.05
C PRO A 64 -13.50 1.41 -8.16
N ASN A 65 -14.46 2.29 -8.42
CA ASN A 65 -14.32 3.31 -9.45
C ASN A 65 -13.19 4.30 -9.10
N GLY A 66 -12.27 4.53 -10.04
CA GLY A 66 -11.12 5.43 -9.86
C GLY A 66 -9.83 4.72 -9.44
N PHE A 67 -9.86 3.40 -9.25
CA PHE A 67 -8.67 2.56 -9.20
C PHE A 67 -8.38 2.01 -10.60
N TRP A 68 -7.11 1.89 -10.97
CA TRP A 68 -6.70 1.37 -12.30
C TRP A 68 -6.77 -0.16 -12.38
N LYS A 69 -6.90 -0.81 -11.22
CA LYS A 69 -7.15 -2.24 -11.02
C LYS A 69 -8.08 -2.38 -9.82
N GLU A 70 -8.85 -3.46 -9.77
CA GLU A 70 -9.68 -3.76 -8.60
C GLU A 70 -8.84 -3.75 -7.30
N PRO A 71 -9.19 -2.89 -6.32
CA PRO A 71 -8.49 -2.84 -5.04
C PRO A 71 -8.92 -4.01 -4.15
N ALA A 72 -8.13 -4.33 -3.13
CA ALA A 72 -8.54 -5.38 -2.20
C ALA A 72 -9.84 -5.00 -1.46
N LEU A 73 -10.77 -5.96 -1.39
CA LEU A 73 -12.05 -5.78 -0.72
C LEU A 73 -12.00 -6.14 0.77
N ASN A 74 -10.91 -6.77 1.21
CA ASN A 74 -10.64 -7.10 2.60
C ASN A 74 -9.14 -6.88 2.86
N LEU A 75 -8.79 -6.55 4.10
CA LEU A 75 -7.39 -6.51 4.54
C LEU A 75 -7.06 -7.79 5.28
N ILE A 76 -5.93 -8.40 4.91
CA ILE A 76 -5.35 -9.48 5.71
C ILE A 76 -4.75 -8.95 7.01
N TYR A 77 -4.43 -7.65 7.11
CA TYR A 77 -3.76 -7.02 8.26
C TYR A 77 -4.73 -6.43 9.28
N LYS A 78 -4.33 -6.43 10.56
CA LYS A 78 -5.11 -5.82 11.66
C LYS A 78 -4.87 -4.31 11.75
N PRO A 79 -5.82 -3.52 12.27
CA PRO A 79 -5.69 -2.05 12.36
C PRO A 79 -4.41 -1.58 13.06
N TYR A 80 -3.97 -2.26 14.12
CA TYR A 80 -2.76 -1.90 14.86
C TYR A 80 -1.46 -2.06 14.06
N GLN A 81 -1.46 -2.90 13.01
CA GLN A 81 -0.32 -3.10 12.11
C GLN A 81 -0.19 -1.98 11.07
N ILE A 82 -1.23 -1.16 10.88
CA ILE A 82 -1.31 -0.20 9.78
C ILE A 82 -0.70 1.14 10.21
N ARG A 83 0.14 1.70 9.34
CA ARG A 83 0.62 3.09 9.40
C ARG A 83 0.39 3.74 8.04
N ILE A 84 0.25 5.06 8.03
CA ILE A 84 0.12 5.84 6.79
C ILE A 84 1.43 6.59 6.62
N LEU A 85 2.06 6.47 5.44
CA LEU A 85 3.22 7.26 5.10
C LEU A 85 2.80 8.72 4.92
N ASP A 86 3.51 9.64 5.57
CA ASP A 86 3.27 11.06 5.38
C ASP A 86 3.48 11.43 3.88
N PRO A 87 2.47 12.00 3.19
CA PRO A 87 2.60 12.40 1.79
C PRO A 87 3.75 13.39 1.52
N TYR A 88 4.22 14.10 2.55
CA TYR A 88 5.43 14.92 2.45
C TYR A 88 6.63 14.09 2.01
N ILE A 89 6.79 12.85 2.49
CA ILE A 89 7.90 11.97 2.13
C ILE A 89 7.83 11.60 0.63
N THR A 90 6.65 11.28 0.11
CA THR A 90 6.46 11.00 -1.32
C THR A 90 6.77 12.23 -2.17
N ARG A 91 6.35 13.42 -1.71
CA ARG A 91 6.67 14.70 -2.37
C ARG A 91 8.18 14.97 -2.39
N MET A 92 8.85 14.76 -1.27
CA MET A 92 10.31 14.92 -1.14
C MET A 92 11.04 13.97 -2.08
N ALA A 93 10.67 12.69 -2.08
CA ALA A 93 11.23 11.70 -2.98
C ALA A 93 11.05 12.11 -4.45
N ALA A 94 9.85 12.56 -4.83
CA ALA A 94 9.55 12.95 -6.20
C ALA A 94 10.37 14.15 -6.68
N TYR A 95 10.43 15.23 -5.89
CA TYR A 95 10.97 16.51 -6.37
C TYR A 95 12.40 16.80 -5.95
N GLU A 96 12.84 16.26 -4.81
CA GLU A 96 14.17 16.55 -4.26
C GLU A 96 15.17 15.42 -4.52
N LEU A 97 14.71 14.16 -4.58
CA LEU A 97 15.59 13.01 -4.84
C LEU A 97 15.55 12.55 -6.31
N LEU A 98 14.35 12.42 -6.88
CA LEU A 98 14.17 11.94 -8.26
C LEU A 98 14.08 13.07 -9.30
N HIS A 99 14.01 14.32 -8.83
CA HIS A 99 13.97 15.52 -9.67
C HIS A 99 12.88 15.49 -10.76
N PHE A 100 11.70 14.94 -10.46
CA PHE A 100 10.58 14.97 -11.40
C PHE A 100 10.15 16.40 -11.71
N PRO A 101 9.64 16.67 -12.93
CA PRO A 101 9.08 17.96 -13.26
C PRO A 101 7.85 18.25 -12.40
N LYS A 102 7.78 19.46 -11.84
CA LYS A 102 6.61 19.93 -11.08
C LYS A 102 5.42 20.28 -11.97
N VAL A 103 5.66 20.42 -13.27
CA VAL A 103 4.67 20.78 -14.27
C VAL A 103 4.82 19.77 -15.41
N PHE A 104 3.76 19.00 -15.65
CA PHE A 104 3.68 18.14 -16.82
C PHE A 104 3.03 18.93 -17.97
N PRO A 105 3.50 18.77 -19.21
CA PRO A 105 2.82 19.36 -20.36
C PRO A 105 1.37 18.94 -20.39
N LYS A 106 0.46 19.89 -20.63
CA LYS A 106 -0.89 19.53 -21.08
C LYS A 106 -0.71 19.06 -22.52
N ASN A 107 -0.76 17.75 -22.73
CA ASN A 107 -1.02 17.20 -24.06
C ASN A 107 -2.37 17.73 -24.54
#